data_AF-A0A2E7S873-F1
#
_entry.id   AF-A0A2E7S873-F1
#
_cell.length_a   1.000
_cell.length_b   1.000
_cell.length_c   1.000
_cell.angle_alpha   90.00
_cell.angle_beta   90.00
_cell.angle_gamma   90.00
#
_symmetry.space_group_name_H-M   'P 1'
#
loop_
_entity.id
_entity.type
_entity.pdbx_description
1 polymer ?
#
loop_
_entity_poly.entity_id
_entity_poly.type
_entity_poly.pdbx_seq_one_letter_code
_entity_poly.pdbx_strand_id
1 'polypeptide(L)' 'MTKRKRVLVTGSKGFIGSNLVQRLKHLGYYVQEWTQDVRTINSLSEPNETVFHLAAITSQKRFKSEPYRCFDVNVQGT' A
#
# COMPACT_ATOMS: atom_id res chain seq x y z
N MET A 1 -16.86 -24.02 -0.36
CA MET A 1 -15.75 -23.27 0.28
C MET A 1 -15.89 -21.80 -0.07
N THR A 2 -15.93 -20.89 0.90
CA THR A 2 -15.94 -19.44 0.64
C THR A 2 -14.56 -19.00 0.16
N LYS A 3 -14.48 -18.30 -0.98
CA LYS A 3 -13.23 -17.75 -1.52
C LYS A 3 -12.57 -16.85 -0.46
N ARG A 4 -11.25 -17.00 -0.22
CA ARG A 4 -10.50 -16.09 0.66
C ARG A 4 -10.61 -14.67 0.11
N LYS A 5 -10.94 -13.72 0.98
CA LYS A 5 -11.05 -12.31 0.58
C LYS A 5 -9.68 -11.76 0.17
N ARG A 6 -9.64 -11.00 -0.92
CA ARG A 6 -8.41 -10.42 -1.49
C ARG A 6 -8.22 -8.98 -1.04
N VAL A 7 -7.07 -8.69 -0.45
CA VAL A 7 -6.72 -7.38 0.10
C VAL A 7 -5.43 -6.88 -0.52
N LEU A 8 -5.44 -5.65 -1.02
CA LEU A 8 -4.25 -4.95 -1.47
C LEU A 8 -3.68 -4.10 -0.34
N VAL A 9 -2.36 -4.12 -0.15
CA VAL A 9 -1.66 -3.25 0.80
C VAL A 9 -0.54 -2.52 0.07
N THR A 10 -0.67 -1.19 -0.10
CA THR A 10 0.45 -0.34 -0.55
C THR A 10 1.30 0.05 0.66
N GLY A 11 2.58 0.40 0.48
CA GLY A 11 3.47 0.70 1.60
C GLY A 11 3.67 -0.49 2.55
N SER A 12 3.53 -1.71 2.02
CA SER A 12 3.49 -2.96 2.81
C SER A 12 4.76 -3.26 3.59
N LYS A 13 5.88 -2.63 3.22
CA LYS A 13 7.18 -2.78 3.89
C LYS A 13 7.45 -1.73 4.97
N GLY A 14 6.54 -0.75 5.14
CA GLY A 14 6.63 0.25 6.20
C GLY A 14 6.28 -0.32 7.58
N PHE A 15 6.41 0.51 8.62
CA PHE A 15 6.13 0.12 10.01
C PHE A 15 4.69 -0.41 10.19
N ILE A 16 3.69 0.35 9.73
CA ILE A 16 2.27 -0.05 9.82
C ILE A 16 1.98 -1.21 8.84
N GLY A 17 2.44 -1.09 7.59
CA GLY A 17 2.16 -2.06 6.54
C GLY A 17 2.66 -3.46 6.85
N SER A 18 3.88 -3.60 7.38
CA SER A 18 4.48 -4.91 7.66
C SER A 18 3.74 -5.66 8.78
N ASN A 19 3.31 -4.96 9.83
CA ASN A 19 2.49 -5.53 10.90
C ASN A 19 1.08 -5.89 10.40
N LEU A 20 0.46 -5.02 9.60
CA LEU A 20 -0.86 -5.28 9.03
C LEU A 20 -0.85 -6.49 8.10
N VAL A 21 0.15 -6.61 7.21
CA VAL A 21 0.29 -7.77 6.31
C VAL A 21 0.39 -9.07 7.10
N GLN A 22 1.22 -9.11 8.16
CA GLN A 22 1.35 -10.29 9.01
C GLN A 22 0.00 -10.65 9.66
N ARG A 23 -0.71 -9.66 10.22
CA ARG A 23 -2.00 -9.88 10.85
C ARG A 23 -3.07 -10.37 9.86
N LEU A 24 -3.16 -9.77 8.68
CA LEU A 24 -4.13 -10.17 7.65
C LEU A 24 -3.87 -11.59 7.14
N LYS A 25 -2.61 -11.96 6.90
CA LYS A 25 -2.23 -13.33 6.53
C LYS A 25 -2.62 -14.33 7.63
N HIS A 26 -2.37 -13.99 8.90
CA HIS A 26 -2.78 -14.81 10.05
C HIS A 26 -4.30 -14.99 10.16
N LEU A 27 -5.07 -13.95 9.83
CA LEU A 27 -6.54 -14.00 9.77
C LEU A 27 -7.10 -14.72 8.53
N GLY A 28 -6.23 -15.22 7.64
CA GLY A 28 -6.64 -16.01 6.48
C GLY A 28 -7.02 -15.19 5.25
N TYR A 29 -6.67 -13.90 5.16
CA TYR A 29 -6.86 -13.12 3.93
C TYR A 29 -5.81 -13.49 2.87
N TYR A 30 -6.17 -13.34 1.60
CA TYR A 30 -5.18 -13.31 0.51
C TYR A 30 -4.63 -11.88 0.41
N VAL A 31 -3.38 -11.68 0.82
CA VAL A 31 -2.76 -10.35 0.86
C VAL A 31 -1.88 -10.15 -0.35
N GLN A 32 -2.26 -9.20 -1.19
CA GLN A 32 -1.48 -8.70 -2.30
C GLN A 32 -0.70 -7.47 -1.83
N GLU A 33 0.62 -7.57 -1.81
CA GLU A 33 1.51 -6.49 -1.40
C GLU A 33 1.90 -5.66 -2.64
N TRP A 34 1.84 -4.33 -2.54
CA TRP A 34 2.25 -3.41 -3.60
C TRP A 34 3.30 -2.43 -3.10
N THR A 35 4.49 -2.51 -3.70
CA THR A 35 5.63 -1.65 -3.35
C THR A 35 6.06 -0.74 -4.50
N GLN A 36 5.32 -0.77 -5.61
CA GLN A 36 5.54 0.09 -6.77
C GLN A 36 4.67 1.34 -6.68
N ASP A 37 4.80 2.21 -7.68
CA ASP A 37 3.93 3.37 -7.84
C ASP A 37 2.46 2.93 -7.93
N VAL A 38 1.56 3.61 -7.21
CA VAL A 38 0.13 3.23 -7.25
C VAL A 38 -0.52 3.60 -8.58
N ARG A 39 0.08 4.50 -9.37
CA ARG A 39 -0.40 4.86 -10.70
C ARG A 39 -0.24 3.72 -11.70
N THR A 40 0.57 2.71 -11.38
CA THR A 40 0.72 1.48 -12.19
C THR A 40 -0.14 0.31 -11.70
N ILE A 41 -1.02 0.53 -10.72
CA ILE A 41 -1.89 -0.51 -10.13
C ILE A 41 -2.81 -1.20 -11.14
N ASN A 42 -3.10 -0.55 -12.27
CA ASN A 42 -3.89 -1.14 -13.35
C ASN A 42 -3.20 -2.35 -14.00
N SER A 43 -1.93 -2.61 -13.72
CA SER A 43 -1.23 -3.82 -14.16
C SER A 43 -1.62 -5.07 -13.34
N LEU A 44 -2.44 -4.91 -12.29
CA LEU A 44 -2.94 -6.05 -11.52
C LEU A 44 -4.00 -6.81 -12.29
N SER A 45 -3.79 -8.11 -12.47
CA SER A 45 -4.70 -8.97 -13.24
C SER A 45 -5.98 -9.34 -12.49
N GLU A 46 -5.98 -9.25 -11.17
CA GLU A 46 -7.08 -9.71 -10.31
C GLU A 46 -7.55 -8.58 -9.39
N PRO A 47 -8.88 -8.37 -9.26
CA PRO A 47 -9.42 -7.35 -8.38
C PRO A 47 -9.17 -7.68 -6.91
N ASN A 48 -9.10 -6.63 -6.09
CA ASN A 48 -9.05 -6.71 -4.63
C ASN A 48 -10.35 -6.13 -4.05
N GLU A 49 -10.91 -6.76 -3.02
CA GLU A 49 -12.14 -6.29 -2.36
C GLU A 49 -11.88 -5.13 -1.40
N THR A 50 -10.64 -4.98 -0.95
CA THR A 50 -10.25 -3.95 0.01
C THR A 50 -8.84 -3.48 -0.27
N VAL A 51 -8.60 -2.18 -0.14
CA VAL A 51 -7.28 -1.56 -0.30
C VAL A 51 -6.90 -0.85 0.99
N PHE A 52 -5.74 -1.19 1.54
CA PHE A 52 -5.06 -0.40 2.57
C PHE A 52 -3.95 0.41 1.90
N HIS A 53 -4.21 1.70 1.67
CA HIS A 53 -3.25 2.60 1.05
C HIS A 53 -2.32 3.22 2.12
N LEU A 54 -1.15 2.61 2.33
CA LEU A 54 -0.18 3.05 3.35
C LEU A 54 1.15 3.54 2.73
N ALA A 55 1.25 3.58 1.41
CA ALA A 55 2.40 4.18 0.72
C ALA A 55 2.38 5.70 0.91
N ALA A 56 3.37 6.23 1.61
CA ALA A 56 3.55 7.68 1.77
C ALA A 56 4.98 8.02 2.15
N ILE A 57 5.42 9.22 1.82
CA ILE A 57 6.58 9.85 2.44
C ILE A 57 6.12 10.52 3.75
N THR A 58 6.60 10.01 4.89
CA THR A 58 6.20 10.51 6.23
C THR A 58 7.31 11.30 6.94
N SER A 59 8.52 11.33 6.40
CA SER A 59 9.66 12.01 7.03
C SER A 59 9.53 13.53 6.94
N GLN A 60 9.44 14.20 8.10
CA GLN A 60 9.39 15.67 8.18
C GLN A 60 10.59 16.35 7.50
N LYS A 61 11.78 15.75 7.59
CA LYS A 61 12.99 16.27 6.92
C LYS A 61 12.78 16.32 5.40
N ARG A 62 12.16 15.29 4.81
CA ARG A 62 11.88 15.23 3.38
C ARG A 62 10.82 16.23 2.91
N PHE A 63 9.86 16.60 3.75
CA PHE A 63 8.93 17.68 3.39
C PHE A 63 9.64 19.03 3.22
N LYS A 64 10.74 19.26 3.94
CA LYS A 64 11.56 20.48 3.78
C LYS A 64 12.53 20.37 2.60
N SER A 65 13.20 19.23 2.43
CA SER A 65 14.25 19.07 1.41
C SER A 65 13.73 18.66 0.03
N GLU A 66 12.59 17.98 -0.05
CA GLU A 66 12.02 17.37 -1.27
C GLU A 66 10.48 17.57 -1.34
N PRO A 67 9.96 18.82 -1.23
CA PRO A 67 8.52 19.07 -1.13
C PRO A 67 7.74 18.59 -2.36
N TYR A 68 8.26 18.79 -3.58
CA TYR A 68 7.61 18.32 -4.81
C TYR A 68 7.51 16.81 -4.88
N ARG A 69 8.52 16.08 -4.38
CA ARG A 69 8.46 14.62 -4.30
C ARG A 69 7.44 14.15 -3.27
N CYS A 70 7.34 14.85 -2.14
CA CYS A 70 6.31 14.56 -1.14
C CYS A 70 4.91 14.81 -1.71
N PHE A 71 4.71 15.88 -2.49
CA PHE A 71 3.46 16.14 -3.19
C PHE A 71 3.16 15.08 -4.26
N ASP A 72 4.13 14.72 -5.08
CA ASP A 72 3.96 13.67 -6.11
C ASP A 72 3.55 12.33 -5.48
N VAL A 73 4.23 11.89 -4.41
CA VAL A 73 3.89 10.61 -3.76
C VAL A 73 2.59 10.69 -2.96
N ASN A 74 2.39 11.72 -2.15
CA ASN A 74 1.31 11.76 -1.16
C ASN A 74 0.03 12.43 -1.68
N VAL A 75 0.06 13.10 -2.84
CA VAL A 75 -1.12 13.77 -3.43
C VAL A 75 -1.41 13.20 -4.81
N GLN A 76 -0.42 13.15 -5.70
CA GLN A 76 -0.63 12.56 -7.05
C GLN A 76 -0.68 11.02 -7.02
N GLY A 77 -0.12 10.41 -5.96
CA GLY A 77 -0.10 8.97 -5.73
C GLY A 77 -1.16 8.49 -4.74
N THR A 78 -2.32 9.15 -4.63
CA THR A 78 -3.44 8.74 -3.76
C THR A 78 -4.72 8.67 -4.57
#